data_AF-A0A5C6VHA1-F1
#
_entry.id   AF-A0A5C6VHA1-F1
#
_cell.length_a   1.000
_cell.length_b   1.000
_cell.length_c   1.000
_cell.angle_alpha   90.00
_cell.angle_beta   90.00
_cell.angle_gamma   90.00
#
_symmetry.space_group_name_H-M   'P 1'
#
loop_
_entity.id
_entity.type
_entity.pdbx_description
1 polymer ?
#
loop_
_entity_poly.entity_id
_entity_poly.type
_entity_poly.pdbx_seq_one_letter_code
_entity_poly.pdbx_strand_id
1 'polypeptide(L)'
;MNTSSAYRNSSGAGDKTQRRILVWDAPVRLFHWLFAACFAGAWLTAESEHWRLVHVALGYTAGGLVIFRVAWGLVGTKHARFSSFVRGPASVWRYVLGILRGHPQRHVGHNPAGAVVIVAMLALACALTITGWATYNDVGGHLLGEVHEALASFMLALVGVHVAGVIVSSLLHRENLVGAMLSGHKSGHADEGIRRAWRSIAAIVLASVLGFWWWQWQVAPAPMTAVGNAATSHQTDREDAD
;
A
#
# COMPACT_ATOMS: atom_id res chain seq x y z
N MET A 1 28.63 20.23 65.96
CA MET A 1 27.77 19.03 65.94
C MET A 1 27.18 18.90 64.53
N ASN A 2 27.61 17.87 63.80
CA ASN A 2 27.07 17.50 62.49
C ASN A 2 25.64 16.97 62.61
N THR A 3 24.73 17.41 61.72
CA THR A 3 23.71 16.53 61.15
C THR A 3 23.50 16.87 59.69
N SER A 4 24.03 16.00 58.82
CA SER A 4 23.61 15.87 57.43
C SER A 4 22.30 15.10 57.40
N SER A 5 21.31 15.56 56.64
CA SER A 5 20.40 14.63 55.96
C SER A 5 19.67 15.34 54.82
N ALA A 6 20.04 14.94 53.61
CA ALA A 6 19.43 15.32 52.37
C ALA A 6 18.00 14.76 52.29
N TYR A 7 17.00 15.64 52.21
CA TYR A 7 15.69 15.25 51.72
C TYR A 7 15.61 15.50 50.21
N ARG A 8 16.04 14.46 49.49
CA ARG A 8 15.65 14.01 48.15
C ARG A 8 15.01 15.05 47.20
N ASN A 9 15.78 15.31 46.14
CA ASN A 9 15.34 15.54 44.76
C ASN A 9 13.84 15.31 44.52
N SER A 10 13.11 16.41 44.36
CA SER A 10 11.93 16.47 43.50
C SER A 10 12.37 16.32 42.04
N SER A 11 12.76 15.11 41.67
CA SER A 11 12.86 14.68 40.28
C SER A 11 11.45 14.59 39.68
N GLY A 12 10.87 15.75 39.38
CA GLY A 12 9.83 15.91 38.36
C GLY A 12 10.39 15.77 36.95
N ALA A 13 11.40 14.90 36.77
CA ALA A 13 11.88 14.50 35.47
C ALA A 13 10.86 13.47 34.96
N GLY A 14 9.90 13.94 34.16
CA GLY A 14 8.95 13.09 33.46
C GLY A 14 9.67 11.87 32.90
N ASP A 15 9.22 10.70 33.37
CA ASP A 15 9.74 9.41 33.00
C ASP A 15 9.82 9.31 31.46
N LYS A 16 11.02 9.53 30.92
CA LYS A 16 11.37 9.41 29.50
C LYS A 16 11.47 7.94 29.10
N THR A 17 10.66 7.06 29.68
CA THR A 17 10.60 5.67 29.25
C THR A 17 9.95 5.62 27.87
N GLN A 18 10.74 5.20 26.89
CA GLN A 18 10.24 4.77 25.61
C GLN A 18 9.20 3.67 25.83
N ARG A 19 7.97 3.91 25.38
CA ARG A 19 6.87 2.95 25.47
C ARG A 19 6.37 2.59 24.08
N ARG A 20 5.66 1.48 23.99
CA ARG A 20 5.03 1.04 22.75
C ARG A 20 3.83 1.94 22.46
N ILE A 21 3.96 2.78 21.43
CA ILE A 21 2.93 3.74 21.00
C ILE A 21 2.30 3.30 19.68
N LEU A 22 1.01 3.58 19.52
CA LEU A 22 0.32 3.36 18.24
C LEU A 22 0.70 4.49 17.29
N VAL A 23 1.34 4.15 16.16
CA VAL A 23 1.78 5.11 15.14
C VAL A 23 0.92 4.97 13.89
N TRP A 24 0.74 3.75 13.40
CA TRP A 24 -0.04 3.48 12.20
C TRP A 24 -1.46 3.08 12.58
N ASP A 25 -2.45 3.84 12.11
CA ASP A 25 -3.87 3.47 12.28
C ASP A 25 -4.23 2.22 11.46
N ALA A 26 -5.36 1.60 11.79
CA ALA A 26 -5.80 0.38 11.10
C ALA A 26 -6.09 0.60 9.61
N PRO A 27 -6.72 1.71 9.18
CA PRO A 27 -6.98 1.92 7.76
C PRO A 27 -5.71 2.06 6.90
N VAL A 28 -4.65 2.73 7.39
CA VAL A 28 -3.36 2.82 6.67
C VAL A 28 -2.71 1.44 6.53
N ARG A 29 -2.77 0.61 7.58
CA ARG A 29 -2.20 -0.75 7.54
C ARG A 29 -2.98 -1.65 6.59
N LEU A 30 -4.31 -1.59 6.65
CA LEU A 30 -5.18 -2.33 5.75
C LEU A 30 -4.89 -1.93 4.29
N PHE A 31 -4.89 -0.64 3.99
CA PHE A 31 -4.56 -0.13 2.66
C PHE A 31 -3.21 -0.69 2.18
N HIS A 32 -2.16 -0.59 2.98
CA HIS A 32 -0.83 -1.03 2.58
C HIS A 32 -0.79 -2.50 2.19
N TRP A 33 -1.31 -3.39 3.03
CA TRP A 33 -1.25 -4.83 2.78
C TRP A 33 -2.18 -5.27 1.66
N LEU A 34 -3.40 -4.70 1.59
CA LEU A 34 -4.30 -4.99 0.46
C LEU A 34 -3.72 -4.45 -0.85
N PHE A 35 -3.18 -3.23 -0.87
CA PHE A 35 -2.60 -2.65 -2.07
C PHE A 35 -1.37 -3.44 -2.53
N ALA A 36 -0.50 -3.83 -1.61
CA ALA A 36 0.65 -4.68 -1.93
C ALA A 36 0.22 -6.03 -2.53
N ALA A 37 -0.80 -6.67 -1.96
CA ALA A 37 -1.36 -7.91 -2.49
C ALA A 37 -2.02 -7.72 -3.87
N CYS A 38 -2.79 -6.64 -4.05
CA CYS A 38 -3.42 -6.31 -5.33
C CYS A 38 -2.38 -6.07 -6.41
N PHE A 39 -1.35 -5.26 -6.12
CA PHE A 39 -0.28 -4.96 -7.06
C PHE A 39 0.53 -6.20 -7.43
N ALA A 40 0.94 -7.01 -6.43
CA ALA A 40 1.68 -8.24 -6.69
C ALA A 40 0.86 -9.25 -7.51
N GLY A 41 -0.42 -9.44 -7.18
CA GLY A 41 -1.32 -10.28 -7.94
C GLY A 41 -1.51 -9.77 -9.37
N ALA A 42 -1.77 -8.46 -9.54
CA ALA A 42 -1.97 -7.86 -10.85
C ALA A 42 -0.73 -8.07 -11.73
N TRP A 43 0.46 -7.81 -11.18
CA TRP A 43 1.73 -8.05 -11.87
C TRP A 43 1.92 -9.51 -12.28
N LEU A 44 1.65 -10.47 -11.38
CA LEU A 44 1.74 -11.91 -11.70
C LEU A 44 0.76 -12.36 -12.78
N THR A 45 -0.39 -11.70 -12.88
CA THR A 45 -1.44 -12.02 -13.87
C THR A 45 -1.33 -11.23 -15.17
N ALA A 46 -0.41 -10.26 -15.29
CA ALA A 46 -0.38 -9.29 -16.37
C ALA A 46 -0.14 -9.90 -17.76
N GLU A 47 0.69 -10.94 -17.85
CA GLU A 47 1.07 -11.58 -19.12
C GLU A 47 0.09 -12.66 -19.61
N SER A 48 -0.97 -12.95 -18.86
CA SER A 48 -1.86 -14.08 -19.14
C SER A 48 -3.26 -13.64 -19.53
N GLU A 49 -3.66 -13.97 -20.75
CA GLU A 49 -5.02 -13.78 -21.23
C GLU A 49 -6.06 -14.52 -20.37
N HIS A 50 -5.71 -15.70 -19.87
CA HIS A 50 -6.59 -16.47 -18.98
C HIS A 50 -6.87 -15.73 -17.66
N TRP A 51 -5.86 -15.05 -17.13
CA TRP A 51 -5.96 -14.31 -15.87
C TRP A 51 -6.29 -12.83 -16.06
N ARG A 52 -6.61 -12.39 -17.29
CA ARG A 52 -6.88 -10.98 -17.62
C ARG A 52 -7.99 -10.38 -16.77
N LEU A 53 -9.09 -11.12 -16.52
CA LEU A 53 -10.16 -10.64 -15.64
C LEU A 53 -9.68 -10.45 -14.19
N VAL A 54 -8.79 -11.32 -13.70
CA VAL A 54 -8.20 -11.20 -12.37
C VAL A 54 -7.27 -9.99 -12.30
N HIS A 55 -6.42 -9.78 -13.31
CA HIS A 55 -5.59 -8.58 -13.42
C HIS A 55 -6.44 -7.31 -13.33
N VAL A 56 -7.51 -7.24 -14.12
CA VAL A 56 -8.43 -6.10 -14.17
C VAL A 56 -9.14 -5.90 -12.82
N ALA A 57 -9.65 -6.96 -12.20
CA ALA A 57 -10.31 -6.89 -10.89
C ALA A 57 -9.35 -6.40 -9.79
N LEU A 58 -8.10 -6.86 -9.80
CA LEU A 58 -7.05 -6.39 -8.89
C LEU A 58 -6.69 -4.93 -9.15
N GLY A 59 -6.63 -4.50 -10.42
CA GLY A 59 -6.44 -3.11 -10.84
C GLY A 59 -7.54 -2.18 -10.34
N TYR A 60 -8.82 -2.55 -10.51
CA TYR A 60 -9.95 -1.78 -9.97
C TYR A 60 -9.94 -1.74 -8.43
N THR A 61 -9.61 -2.86 -7.78
CA THR A 61 -9.47 -2.90 -6.31
C THR A 61 -8.37 -1.96 -5.84
N ALA A 62 -7.20 -2.00 -6.49
CA ALA A 62 -6.09 -1.09 -6.22
C ALA A 62 -6.50 0.38 -6.43
N GLY A 63 -7.24 0.68 -7.50
CA GLY A 63 -7.79 2.01 -7.77
C GLY A 63 -8.68 2.54 -6.66
N GLY A 64 -9.66 1.74 -6.21
CA GLY A 64 -10.53 2.09 -5.09
C GLY A 64 -9.75 2.31 -3.78
N LEU A 65 -8.75 1.47 -3.51
CA LEU A 65 -7.85 1.62 -2.37
C LEU A 65 -7.02 2.91 -2.45
N VAL A 66 -6.53 3.30 -3.62
CA VAL A 66 -5.78 4.54 -3.84
C VAL A 66 -6.66 5.75 -3.58
N ILE A 67 -7.88 5.78 -4.10
CA ILE A 67 -8.86 6.85 -3.82
C ILE A 67 -9.09 6.96 -2.32
N PHE A 68 -9.36 5.83 -1.65
CA PHE A 68 -9.51 5.77 -0.20
C PHE A 68 -8.27 6.33 0.51
N ARG A 69 -7.07 5.95 0.08
CA ARG A 69 -5.82 6.40 0.71
C ARG A 69 -5.58 7.89 0.55
N VAL A 70 -5.88 8.45 -0.62
CA VAL A 70 -5.79 9.89 -0.88
C VAL A 70 -6.77 10.63 0.04
N ALA A 71 -8.03 10.22 0.10
CA ALA A 71 -9.02 10.80 1.02
C ALA A 71 -8.56 10.71 2.49
N TRP A 72 -8.12 9.53 2.93
CA TRP A 72 -7.61 9.31 4.28
C TRP A 72 -6.32 10.09 4.58
N GLY A 73 -5.50 10.38 3.57
CA GLY A 73 -4.32 11.23 3.69
C GLY A 73 -4.62 12.72 3.83
N LEU A 74 -5.87 13.14 3.62
CA LEU A 74 -6.31 14.50 3.89
C LEU A 74 -6.96 14.61 5.28
N VAL A 75 -7.87 13.70 5.61
CA VAL A 75 -8.71 13.80 6.83
C VAL A 75 -8.30 12.88 7.98
N GLY A 76 -7.38 11.94 7.74
CA GLY A 76 -7.06 10.85 8.66
C GLY A 76 -6.29 11.24 9.93
N THR A 77 -5.66 10.25 10.56
CA THR A 77 -4.93 10.45 11.82
C THR A 77 -3.61 11.21 11.62
N LYS A 78 -2.99 11.67 12.73
CA LYS A 78 -1.75 12.47 12.76
C LYS A 78 -0.69 11.97 11.77
N HIS A 79 -0.40 10.66 11.79
CA HIS A 79 0.65 10.04 10.97
C HIS A 79 0.18 9.60 9.57
N ALA A 80 -1.14 9.59 9.32
CA ALA A 80 -1.72 9.26 8.02
C ALA A 80 -1.76 10.44 7.05
N ARG A 81 -1.86 11.68 7.58
CA ARG A 81 -2.02 12.90 6.78
C ARG A 81 -0.78 13.26 5.98
N PHE A 82 -0.93 13.68 4.72
CA PHE A 82 0.20 14.13 3.89
C PHE A 82 0.96 15.30 4.52
N SER A 83 0.25 16.24 5.17
CA SER A 83 0.87 17.40 5.82
C SER A 83 1.83 17.04 6.96
N SER A 84 1.74 15.84 7.54
CA SER A 84 2.60 15.44 8.65
C SER A 84 3.94 14.85 8.22
N PHE A 85 4.06 14.44 6.95
CA PHE A 85 5.27 13.79 6.44
C PHE A 85 5.82 14.38 5.15
N VAL A 86 5.01 15.03 4.32
CA VAL A 86 5.49 15.72 3.12
C VAL A 86 6.23 16.99 3.56
N ARG A 87 7.55 16.89 3.61
CA ARG A 87 8.45 18.01 3.90
C ARG A 87 9.03 18.55 2.59
N GLY A 88 9.38 19.84 2.58
CA GLY A 88 9.95 20.48 1.41
C GLY A 88 11.25 19.82 0.92
N PRO A 89 11.60 19.98 -0.38
CA PRO A 89 12.71 19.27 -1.03
C PRO A 89 14.07 19.46 -0.32
N ALA A 90 14.32 20.63 0.27
CA ALA A 90 15.51 20.90 1.07
C ALA A 90 15.66 20.02 2.34
N SER A 91 14.55 19.52 2.91
CA SER A 91 14.55 18.61 4.05
C SER A 91 14.88 17.17 3.64
N VAL A 92 14.49 16.78 2.43
CA VAL A 92 14.79 15.46 1.86
C VAL A 92 16.29 15.35 1.60
N TRP A 93 16.86 16.36 0.92
CA TRP A 93 18.29 16.40 0.61
C TRP A 93 19.17 16.39 1.87
N ARG A 94 18.81 17.18 2.89
CA ARG A 94 19.50 17.18 4.20
C ARG A 94 19.48 15.81 4.87
N TYR A 95 18.37 15.08 4.77
CA TYR A 95 18.24 13.76 5.38
C TYR A 95 19.10 12.71 4.64
N VAL A 96 19.10 12.73 3.31
CA VAL A 96 19.97 11.85 2.50
C VAL A 96 21.44 12.12 2.80
N LEU A 97 21.86 13.39 2.84
CA LEU A 97 23.23 13.75 3.26
C LEU A 97 23.52 13.34 4.71
N GLY A 98 22.54 13.42 5.61
CA GLY A 98 22.69 13.01 7.01
C GLY A 98 22.95 11.51 7.18
N ILE A 99 22.27 10.66 6.38
CA ILE A 99 22.54 9.22 6.32
C ILE A 99 23.95 8.96 5.79
N LEU A 100 24.32 9.60 4.67
CA LEU A 100 25.66 9.46 4.06
C LEU A 100 26.79 9.92 4.99
N ARG A 101 26.50 10.86 5.89
CA ARG A 101 27.43 11.39 6.91
C ARG A 101 27.33 10.68 8.26
N GLY A 102 26.61 9.55 8.35
CA GLY A 102 26.56 8.73 9.56
C GLY A 102 25.78 9.32 10.75
N HIS A 103 24.92 10.33 10.53
CA HIS A 103 24.09 10.96 11.57
C HIS A 103 22.60 10.68 11.33
N PRO A 104 22.11 9.43 11.54
CA PRO A 104 20.73 9.08 11.24
C PRO A 104 19.76 9.73 12.25
N GLN A 105 19.02 10.74 11.81
CA GLN A 105 17.97 11.37 12.61
C GLN A 105 16.77 10.44 12.76
N ARG A 106 16.37 10.15 14.01
CA ARG A 106 15.22 9.29 14.31
C ARG A 106 13.92 10.03 13.99
N HIS A 107 13.12 9.44 13.10
CA HIS A 107 11.77 9.92 12.76
C HIS A 107 10.72 8.89 13.24
N VAL A 108 9.70 9.38 13.94
CA VAL A 108 8.66 8.53 14.52
C VAL A 108 7.65 8.07 13.47
N GLY A 109 7.26 8.97 12.56
CA GLY A 109 6.47 8.67 11.37
C GLY A 109 7.35 8.31 10.16
N HIS A 110 7.08 8.90 9.01
CA HIS A 110 7.93 8.74 7.83
C HIS A 110 9.21 9.60 7.94
N ASN A 111 10.31 9.03 7.49
CA ASN A 111 11.52 9.78 7.21
C ASN A 111 11.37 10.58 5.90
N PRO A 112 12.13 11.67 5.70
CA PRO A 112 12.02 12.50 4.50
C PRO A 112 12.26 11.74 3.19
N ALA A 113 13.17 10.76 3.16
CA ALA A 113 13.39 9.93 1.99
C ALA A 113 12.19 9.00 1.69
N GLY A 114 11.66 8.33 2.71
CA GLY A 114 10.49 7.46 2.56
C GLY A 114 9.22 8.24 2.21
N ALA A 115 9.09 9.49 2.67
CA ALA A 115 8.01 10.37 2.25
C ALA A 115 7.99 10.60 0.72
N VAL A 116 9.16 10.83 0.10
CA VAL A 116 9.27 10.98 -1.35
C VAL A 116 8.86 9.70 -2.08
N VAL A 117 9.40 8.55 -1.64
CA VAL A 117 9.07 7.25 -2.22
C VAL A 117 7.57 6.98 -2.14
N ILE A 118 6.92 7.25 -1.01
CA ILE A 118 5.48 7.05 -0.85
C ILE A 118 4.66 7.96 -1.76
N VAL A 119 5.01 9.24 -1.87
CA VAL A 119 4.32 10.17 -2.76
C VAL A 119 4.49 9.75 -4.22
N ALA A 120 5.70 9.35 -4.63
CA ALA A 120 5.96 8.84 -5.96
C ALA A 120 5.17 7.56 -6.25
N MET A 121 5.19 6.58 -5.34
CA MET A 121 4.41 5.34 -5.48
C MET A 121 2.91 5.61 -5.56
N LEU A 122 2.38 6.56 -4.78
CA LEU A 122 0.97 6.92 -4.82
C LEU A 122 0.59 7.61 -6.14
N ALA A 123 1.44 8.50 -6.65
CA ALA A 123 1.24 9.14 -7.95
C ALA A 123 1.27 8.12 -9.09
N LEU A 124 2.23 7.19 -9.06
CA LEU A 124 2.30 6.08 -10.01
C LEU A 124 1.07 5.18 -9.92
N ALA A 125 0.60 4.87 -8.71
CA ALA A 125 -0.60 4.05 -8.52
C ALA A 125 -1.84 4.74 -9.12
N CYS A 126 -1.99 6.06 -8.96
CA CYS A 126 -3.03 6.83 -9.64
C CYS A 126 -2.89 6.72 -11.16
N ALA A 127 -1.69 6.94 -11.70
CA ALA A 127 -1.44 6.88 -13.13
C ALA A 127 -1.74 5.48 -13.70
N LEU A 128 -1.28 4.41 -13.05
CA LEU A 128 -1.57 3.02 -13.41
C LEU A 128 -3.07 2.72 -13.42
N THR A 129 -3.80 3.21 -12.42
CA THR A 129 -5.25 3.01 -12.37
C THR A 129 -5.94 3.71 -13.54
N ILE A 130 -5.53 4.94 -13.85
CA ILE A 130 -6.11 5.74 -14.94
C ILE A 130 -5.79 5.09 -16.29
N THR A 131 -4.52 4.74 -16.53
CA THR A 131 -4.11 4.12 -17.79
C THR A 131 -4.70 2.73 -17.95
N GLY A 132 -4.74 1.92 -16.89
CA GLY A 132 -5.35 0.59 -16.93
C GLY A 132 -6.85 0.64 -17.20
N TRP A 133 -7.56 1.57 -16.57
CA TRP A 133 -8.97 1.82 -16.88
C TRP A 133 -9.16 2.26 -18.33
N ALA A 134 -8.35 3.21 -18.82
CA ALA A 134 -8.45 3.71 -20.19
C ALA A 134 -8.20 2.58 -21.21
N THR A 135 -7.13 1.80 -21.05
CA THR A 135 -6.81 0.66 -21.90
C THR A 135 -7.90 -0.40 -21.89
N TYR A 136 -8.49 -0.70 -20.72
CA TYR A 136 -9.58 -1.69 -20.62
C TYR A 136 -10.87 -1.23 -21.33
N ASN A 137 -11.09 0.08 -21.46
CA ASN A 137 -12.27 0.65 -22.13
C ASN A 137 -11.97 1.08 -23.58
N ASP A 138 -10.90 0.53 -24.19
CA ASP A 138 -10.44 0.87 -25.55
C ASP A 138 -10.20 2.37 -25.79
N VAL A 139 -9.91 3.11 -24.72
CA VAL A 139 -9.52 4.52 -24.79
C VAL A 139 -8.01 4.59 -25.01
N GLY A 140 -7.55 5.36 -25.99
CA GLY A 140 -6.12 5.65 -26.21
C GLY A 140 -5.30 4.56 -26.90
N GLY A 141 -5.90 3.41 -27.23
CA GLY A 141 -5.31 2.36 -28.07
C GLY A 141 -4.00 1.78 -27.52
N HIS A 142 -3.17 1.25 -28.43
CA HIS A 142 -1.92 0.56 -28.10
C HIS A 142 -0.97 1.37 -27.22
N LEU A 143 -0.89 2.69 -27.45
CA LEU A 143 0.01 3.59 -26.73
C LEU A 143 -0.28 3.61 -25.22
N LEU A 144 -1.56 3.59 -24.80
CA LEU A 144 -1.88 3.57 -23.37
C LEU A 144 -1.56 2.22 -22.72
N GLY A 145 -1.59 1.13 -23.49
CA GLY A 145 -1.07 -0.17 -23.07
C GLY A 145 0.42 -0.11 -22.76
N GLU A 146 1.23 0.39 -23.70
CA GLU A 146 2.68 0.56 -23.51
C GLU A 146 3.02 1.49 -22.33
N VAL A 147 2.29 2.61 -22.21
CA VAL A 147 2.46 3.53 -21.06
C VAL A 147 2.10 2.84 -19.75
N HIS A 148 1.03 2.05 -19.72
CA HIS A 148 0.65 1.29 -18.53
C HIS A 148 1.74 0.29 -18.13
N GLU A 149 2.29 -0.46 -19.09
CA GLU A 149 3.39 -1.39 -18.86
C GLU A 149 4.64 -0.66 -18.32
N ALA A 150 5.05 0.43 -18.97
CA ALA A 150 6.19 1.23 -18.54
C ALA A 150 6.03 1.79 -17.11
N LEU A 151 4.83 2.29 -16.79
CA LEU A 151 4.49 2.74 -15.44
C LEU A 151 4.55 1.58 -14.43
N ALA A 152 4.14 0.38 -14.82
CA ALA A 152 4.16 -0.80 -13.96
C ALA A 152 5.60 -1.25 -13.66
N SER A 153 6.47 -1.25 -14.67
CA SER A 153 7.91 -1.51 -14.49
C SER A 153 8.55 -0.48 -13.56
N PHE A 154 8.24 0.81 -13.71
CA PHE A 154 8.77 1.86 -12.84
C PHE A 154 8.24 1.72 -11.41
N MET A 155 6.96 1.37 -11.24
CA MET A 155 6.35 1.09 -9.94
C MET A 155 7.03 -0.10 -9.26
N LEU A 156 7.31 -1.18 -9.99
CA LEU A 156 8.01 -2.35 -9.47
C LEU A 156 9.43 -2.02 -9.01
N ALA A 157 10.18 -1.24 -9.80
CA ALA A 157 11.50 -0.76 -9.41
C ALA A 157 11.44 0.08 -8.12
N LEU A 158 10.43 0.96 -8.01
CA LEU A 158 10.24 1.81 -6.84
C LEU A 158 9.80 1.02 -5.59
N VAL A 159 8.99 -0.05 -5.77
CA VAL A 159 8.71 -1.04 -4.71
C VAL A 159 10.01 -1.69 -4.24
N GLY A 160 10.91 -2.07 -5.15
CA GLY A 160 12.23 -2.62 -4.80
C GLY A 160 13.05 -1.65 -3.95
N VAL A 161 13.13 -0.38 -4.36
CA VAL A 161 13.79 0.69 -3.58
C VAL A 161 13.13 0.86 -2.21
N HIS A 162 11.80 0.84 -2.15
CA HIS A 162 11.05 0.93 -0.91
C HIS A 162 11.41 -0.19 0.06
N VAL A 163 11.36 -1.45 -0.39
CA VAL A 163 11.69 -2.63 0.42
C VAL A 163 13.14 -2.60 0.88
N ALA A 164 14.08 -2.26 0.00
CA ALA A 164 15.49 -2.08 0.38
C ALA A 164 15.65 -0.99 1.45
N GLY A 165 14.97 0.15 1.30
CA GLY A 165 14.96 1.22 2.29
C GLY A 165 14.39 0.78 3.64
N VAL A 166 13.32 -0.03 3.64
CA VAL A 166 12.74 -0.61 4.87
C VAL A 166 13.74 -1.56 5.54
N ILE A 167 14.44 -2.42 4.78
CA ILE A 167 15.45 -3.34 5.32
C ILE A 167 16.61 -2.55 5.92
N VAL A 168 17.20 -1.63 5.16
CA VAL A 168 18.32 -0.78 5.62
C VAL A 168 17.93 0.02 6.86
N SER A 169 16.76 0.66 6.85
CA SER A 169 16.27 1.41 8.01
C SER A 169 15.99 0.52 9.21
N SER A 170 15.47 -0.70 9.00
CA SER A 170 15.23 -1.66 10.09
C SER A 170 16.54 -2.11 10.74
N LEU A 171 17.58 -2.35 9.93
CA LEU A 171 18.91 -2.74 10.41
C LEU A 171 19.62 -1.59 11.11
N LEU A 172 19.64 -0.40 10.51
CA LEU A 172 20.30 0.79 11.07
C LEU A 172 19.68 1.23 12.40
N HIS A 173 18.35 1.19 12.50
CA HIS A 173 17.64 1.60 13.71
C HIS A 173 17.37 0.45 14.68
N ARG A 174 17.73 -0.80 14.32
CA ARG A 174 17.41 -2.03 15.08
C ARG A 174 15.93 -2.12 15.48
N GLU A 175 15.06 -1.69 14.58
CA GLU A 175 13.61 -1.68 14.76
C GLU A 175 12.95 -2.52 13.67
N ASN A 176 12.01 -3.40 14.03
CA ASN A 176 11.29 -4.20 13.04
C ASN A 176 10.16 -3.35 12.41
N LEU A 177 10.46 -2.68 11.29
CA LEU A 177 9.49 -1.83 10.60
C LEU A 177 8.34 -2.61 9.97
N VAL A 178 8.60 -3.83 9.49
CA VAL A 178 7.55 -4.72 8.97
C VAL A 178 6.57 -5.11 10.09
N GLY A 179 7.11 -5.48 11.26
CA GLY A 179 6.33 -5.75 12.47
C GLY A 179 5.57 -4.53 12.98
N ALA A 180 6.15 -3.32 12.85
CA ALA A 180 5.46 -2.08 13.13
C ALA A 180 4.29 -1.84 12.17
N MET A 181 4.42 -2.22 10.89
CA MET A 181 3.34 -2.09 9.91
C MET A 181 2.22 -3.12 10.07
N LEU A 182 2.52 -4.29 10.65
CA LEU A 182 1.49 -5.26 11.03
C LEU A 182 0.77 -4.86 12.32
N SER A 183 1.55 -4.59 13.37
CA SER A 183 1.00 -4.30 14.70
C SER A 183 0.49 -2.88 14.87
N GLY A 184 0.95 -1.95 14.03
CA GLY A 184 0.71 -0.52 14.11
C GLY A 184 1.53 0.23 15.16
N HIS A 185 2.35 -0.48 15.94
CA HIS A 185 3.03 0.09 17.10
C HIS A 185 4.54 0.27 16.85
N LYS A 186 5.09 1.35 17.41
CA LYS A 186 6.52 1.66 17.42
C LYS A 186 6.95 2.05 18.84
N SER A 187 8.24 1.99 19.16
CA SER A 187 8.76 2.52 20.42
C SER A 187 8.89 4.04 20.33
N GLY A 188 8.33 4.79 21.28
CA GLY A 188 8.38 6.25 21.26
C GLY A 188 7.85 6.88 22.55
N HIS A 189 7.73 8.20 22.55
CA HIS A 189 7.17 8.92 23.69
C HIS A 189 5.64 8.90 23.62
N ALA A 190 4.97 8.85 24.78
CA ALA A 190 3.52 8.64 24.85
C ALA A 190 2.69 9.73 24.13
N ASP A 191 3.21 10.94 24.01
CA ASP A 191 2.63 12.08 23.30
C ASP A 191 2.72 11.98 21.77
N GLU A 192 3.56 11.09 21.25
CA GLU A 192 3.76 10.88 19.82
C GLU A 192 2.73 9.93 19.20
N GLY A 193 2.04 9.12 20.03
CA GLY A 193 1.06 8.12 19.61
C GLY A 193 -0.31 8.69 19.22
N ILE A 194 -1.04 7.98 18.36
CA ILE A 194 -2.46 8.27 18.06
C ILE A 194 -3.38 7.65 19.11
N ARG A 195 -4.49 8.32 19.43
CA ARG A 195 -5.43 7.86 20.48
C ARG A 195 -6.32 6.68 20.06
N ARG A 196 -6.65 6.57 18.77
CA ARG A 196 -7.61 5.59 18.26
C ARG A 196 -7.09 4.95 16.98
N ALA A 197 -7.23 3.63 16.87
CA ALA A 197 -6.80 2.87 15.70
C ALA A 197 -7.80 2.88 14.53
N TRP A 198 -9.03 3.38 14.72
CA TRP A 198 -10.08 3.42 13.68
C TRP A 198 -10.36 2.07 13.00
N ARG A 199 -10.44 0.99 13.80
CA ARG A 199 -10.68 -0.38 13.32
C ARG A 199 -12.01 -0.54 12.57
N SER A 200 -13.05 0.23 12.93
CA SER A 200 -14.35 0.20 12.25
C SER A 200 -14.25 0.65 10.79
N ILE A 201 -13.49 1.72 10.51
CA ILE A 201 -13.27 2.17 9.12
C ILE A 201 -12.52 1.10 8.32
N ALA A 202 -11.48 0.50 8.92
CA ALA A 202 -10.78 -0.61 8.27
C ALA A 202 -11.73 -1.78 7.97
N ALA A 203 -12.61 -2.14 8.90
CA ALA A 203 -13.59 -3.20 8.66
C ALA A 203 -14.57 -2.86 7.52
N ILE A 204 -15.04 -1.61 7.45
CA ILE A 204 -15.93 -1.15 6.36
C ILE A 204 -15.23 -1.22 5.01
N VAL A 205 -13.97 -0.74 4.92
CA VAL A 205 -13.18 -0.82 3.67
C VAL A 205 -12.97 -2.27 3.26
N LEU A 206 -12.60 -3.14 4.20
CA LEU A 206 -12.41 -4.58 3.91
C LEU A 206 -13.72 -5.23 3.44
N ALA A 207 -14.84 -4.96 4.11
CA ALA A 207 -16.14 -5.47 3.70
C ALA A 207 -16.55 -4.95 2.31
N SER A 208 -16.21 -3.70 1.98
CA SER A 208 -16.46 -3.11 0.66
C SER A 208 -15.65 -3.82 -0.43
N VAL A 209 -14.37 -4.12 -0.16
CA VAL A 209 -13.53 -4.89 -1.09
C VAL A 209 -14.08 -6.31 -1.27
N LEU A 210 -14.40 -7.01 -0.18
CA LEU A 210 -14.96 -8.36 -0.25
C LEU A 210 -16.32 -8.38 -0.97
N GLY A 211 -17.16 -7.39 -0.74
CA GLY A 211 -18.43 -7.22 -1.44
C GLY A 211 -18.25 -6.98 -2.94
N PHE A 212 -17.27 -6.16 -3.33
CA PHE A 212 -16.92 -5.97 -4.73
C PHE A 212 -16.47 -7.28 -5.40
N TRP A 213 -15.58 -8.03 -4.75
CA TRP A 213 -15.12 -9.33 -5.26
C TRP A 213 -16.24 -10.36 -5.36
N TRP A 214 -17.11 -10.42 -4.35
CA TRP A 214 -18.31 -11.26 -4.39
C TRP A 214 -19.20 -10.91 -5.58
N TRP A 215 -19.47 -9.63 -5.80
CA TRP A 215 -20.27 -9.17 -6.94
C TRP A 215 -19.60 -9.49 -8.29
N GLN A 216 -18.29 -9.25 -8.42
CA GLN A 216 -17.52 -9.60 -9.63
C GLN A 216 -17.59 -11.09 -9.95
N TRP A 217 -17.48 -11.96 -8.94
CA TRP A 217 -17.60 -13.39 -9.12
C TRP A 217 -18.96 -13.81 -9.68
N GLN A 218 -20.05 -13.14 -9.27
CA GLN A 218 -21.40 -13.43 -9.77
C GLN A 218 -21.62 -12.97 -11.21
N VAL A 219 -20.89 -11.93 -11.64
CA VAL A 219 -21.00 -11.34 -12.99
C VAL A 219 -19.99 -11.95 -13.96
N ALA A 220 -18.99 -12.67 -13.45
CA ALA A 220 -17.98 -13.34 -14.27
C ALA A 220 -18.66 -14.30 -15.25
N PRO A 221 -18.35 -14.23 -16.57
CA PRO A 221 -18.88 -15.16 -17.54
C PRO A 221 -18.58 -16.59 -17.12
N ALA A 222 -19.59 -17.45 -17.07
CA ALA A 222 -19.37 -18.87 -16.83
C ALA A 222 -18.38 -19.39 -17.88
N PRO A 223 -17.37 -20.19 -17.51
CA PRO A 223 -16.50 -20.83 -18.49
C PRO A 223 -17.41 -21.60 -19.43
N MET A 224 -17.36 -21.28 -20.73
CA MET A 224 -18.13 -22.00 -21.74
C MET A 224 -17.71 -23.46 -21.66
N THR A 225 -18.52 -24.28 -20.99
CA THR A 225 -18.41 -25.73 -21.10
C THR A 225 -18.61 -26.01 -22.57
N ALA A 226 -17.57 -26.49 -23.25
CA ALA A 226 -17.61 -26.97 -24.62
C ALA A 226 -18.44 -28.26 -24.71
N VAL A 227 -19.71 -28.18 -24.34
CA VAL A 227 -20.71 -29.24 -24.40
C VAL A 227 -21.85 -28.68 -25.23
N GLY A 228 -21.73 -28.79 -26.55
CA GLY A 228 -22.79 -28.32 -27.45
C GLY A 228 -22.57 -28.50 -28.94
N ASN A 229 -21.32 -28.43 -29.43
CA ASN A 229 -21.09 -28.41 -30.89
C ASN A 229 -20.54 -29.72 -31.50
N ALA A 230 -20.37 -30.78 -30.72
CA ALA A 230 -20.00 -32.10 -31.26
C ALA A 230 -21.21 -32.92 -31.76
N ALA A 231 -22.44 -32.49 -31.46
CA ALA A 231 -23.65 -33.20 -31.86
C ALA A 231 -24.19 -32.78 -33.25
N THR A 232 -23.80 -31.61 -33.76
CA THR A 232 -24.29 -31.09 -35.05
C THR A 232 -23.40 -31.43 -36.23
N SER A 233 -22.13 -31.82 -36.02
CA SER A 233 -21.24 -32.24 -37.12
C SER A 233 -21.45 -33.69 -37.57
N HIS A 234 -22.21 -34.50 -36.80
CA HIS A 234 -22.44 -35.91 -37.15
C HIS A 234 -23.78 -36.17 -37.84
N GLN A 235 -24.62 -35.14 -38.00
CA GLN A 235 -25.91 -35.26 -38.68
C GLN A 235 -25.85 -34.78 -40.14
N THR A 236 -24.94 -33.86 -40.48
CA THR A 236 -24.73 -33.42 -41.86
C THR A 236 -24.03 -34.46 -42.74
N ASP A 237 -23.25 -35.39 -42.17
CA ASP A 237 -22.58 -36.44 -42.95
C ASP A 237 -23.49 -37.64 -43.29
N ARG A 238 -24.73 -37.69 -42.78
CA ARG A 238 -25.68 -38.79 -43.04
C ARG A 238 -26.77 -38.46 -44.05
N GLU A 239 -27.00 -37.20 -44.37
CA GLU A 239 -28.04 -36.80 -45.35
C GLU A 239 -27.50 -36.74 -46.80
N ASP A 240 -26.19 -36.82 -47.00
CA ASP A 240 -25.55 -36.81 -48.34
C ASP A 240 -25.24 -38.23 -48.89
N ALA A 241 -25.75 -39.29 -48.26
CA ALA A 241 -25.38 -40.68 -48.58
C ALA A 241 -26.52 -41.60 -49.05
N ASP A 242 -27.75 -41.09 -49.25
CA ASP A 242 -28.91 -41.85 -49.78
C ASP A 242 -29.47 -41.20 -51.05
#